data_AF-A0A0M3QWE3-F1
#
_entry.id   AF-A0A0M3QWE3-F1
#
_cell.length_a   1.000
_cell.length_b   1.000
_cell.length_c   1.000
_cell.angle_alpha   90.00
_cell.angle_beta   90.00
_cell.angle_gamma   90.00
#
_symmetry.space_group_name_H-M   'P 1'
#
loop_
_entity.id
_entity.type
_entity.pdbx_description
1 polymer ?
#
loop_
_entity_poly.entity_id
_entity_poly.type
_entity_poly.pdbx_seq_one_letter_code
_entity_poly.pdbx_strand_id
1 'polypeptide(L)'
;MFLRQFCKCASQVPPEVLEELEQGFEDMKECDSKSLLKKHLTKERFDKLKDKTTPTYNSTLLDCIRSGLKNPDSGVGIYAPDPEAYSTFSDIFDPIIEDYHGTYFPLCGMEKDKQQELIDSHLLFKEGDRFLKDAKATRYWPTGRGIYINDNRNFLVWVNEEDHVRIISMEKGGNLGAV
;
A
#
# COMPACT_ATOMS: atom_id res chain seq x y z
N MET A 1 -13.20 -51.82 3.85
CA MET A 1 -12.26 -50.81 3.31
C MET A 1 -13.09 -49.77 2.57
N PHE A 2 -13.65 -48.80 3.29
CA PHE A 2 -14.46 -47.72 2.68
C PHE A 2 -13.51 -46.60 2.26
N LEU A 3 -13.38 -46.40 0.95
CA LEU A 3 -12.68 -45.26 0.36
C LEU A 3 -13.46 -43.99 0.73
N ARG A 4 -12.85 -43.14 1.56
CA ARG A 4 -13.29 -41.77 1.76
C ARG A 4 -13.09 -41.04 0.44
N GLN A 5 -14.19 -40.72 -0.23
CA GLN A 5 -14.24 -39.78 -1.33
C GLN A 5 -13.60 -38.46 -0.84
N PHE A 6 -12.50 -38.03 -1.46
CA PHE A 6 -11.96 -36.70 -1.24
C PHE A 6 -12.99 -35.68 -1.73
N CYS A 7 -13.75 -35.11 -0.80
CA CYS A 7 -14.58 -33.95 -1.05
C CYS A 7 -13.63 -32.79 -1.36
N LYS A 8 -13.64 -32.28 -2.60
CA LYS A 8 -13.04 -30.97 -2.89
C LYS A 8 -13.70 -29.97 -1.94
N CYS A 9 -12.93 -29.26 -1.12
CA CYS A 9 -13.47 -28.21 -0.26
C CYS A 9 -14.29 -27.27 -1.15
N ALA A 10 -15.61 -27.25 -0.95
CA ALA A 10 -16.47 -26.25 -1.55
C ALA A 10 -15.99 -24.87 -1.09
N SER A 11 -16.03 -23.88 -1.98
CA SER A 11 -15.80 -22.48 -1.62
C SER A 11 -16.64 -22.14 -0.39
N GLN A 12 -16.03 -21.54 0.63
CA GLN A 12 -16.76 -21.13 1.84
C GLN A 12 -17.64 -19.89 1.59
N VAL A 13 -17.53 -19.31 0.39
CA VAL A 13 -18.28 -18.14 -0.05
C VAL A 13 -19.60 -18.60 -0.70
N PRO A 14 -20.76 -18.03 -0.29
CA PRO A 14 -22.04 -18.36 -0.90
C PRO A 14 -22.06 -18.06 -2.41
N PRO A 15 -22.72 -18.89 -3.26
CA PRO A 15 -22.78 -18.67 -4.71
C PRO A 15 -23.31 -17.30 -5.11
N GLU A 16 -24.29 -16.77 -4.39
CA GLU A 16 -24.86 -15.44 -4.62
C GLU A 16 -23.83 -14.31 -4.38
N VAL A 17 -22.91 -14.50 -3.44
CA VAL A 17 -21.81 -13.55 -3.17
C VAL A 17 -20.77 -13.62 -4.28
N LEU A 18 -20.46 -14.83 -4.77
CA LEU A 18 -19.56 -15.00 -5.91
C LEU A 18 -20.13 -14.36 -7.18
N GLU A 19 -21.43 -14.48 -7.42
CA GLU A 19 -22.11 -13.83 -8.55
C GLU A 19 -22.06 -12.30 -8.45
N GLU A 20 -22.34 -11.72 -7.28
CA GLU A 20 -22.22 -10.27 -7.06
C GLU A 20 -20.75 -9.80 -7.20
N LEU A 21 -19.77 -10.60 -6.77
CA LEU A 21 -18.35 -10.31 -6.93
C LEU A 21 -17.90 -10.30 -8.39
N GLU A 22 -18.25 -11.33 -9.16
CA GLU A 22 -17.89 -11.45 -10.57
C GLU A 22 -18.53 -10.31 -11.38
N GLN A 23 -19.83 -10.04 -11.15
CA GLN A 23 -20.50 -8.92 -11.81
C GLN A 23 -19.86 -7.57 -11.44
N GLY A 24 -19.63 -7.32 -10.16
CA GLY A 24 -19.01 -6.09 -9.69
C GLY A 24 -17.60 -5.91 -10.24
N PHE A 25 -16.83 -7.00 -10.37
CA PHE A 25 -15.50 -6.96 -10.97
C PHE A 25 -15.53 -6.60 -12.45
N GLU A 26 -16.48 -7.16 -13.23
CA GLU A 26 -16.65 -6.78 -14.63
C GLU A 26 -17.13 -5.33 -14.77
N ASP A 27 -18.09 -4.88 -13.97
CA ASP A 27 -18.57 -3.50 -13.97
C ASP A 27 -17.44 -2.50 -13.64
N MET A 28 -16.55 -2.87 -12.72
CA MET A 28 -15.42 -2.05 -12.31
C MET A 28 -14.37 -1.88 -13.42
N LYS A 29 -14.26 -2.82 -14.37
CA LYS A 29 -13.34 -2.69 -15.52
C LYS A 29 -13.79 -1.60 -16.48
N GLU A 30 -15.10 -1.51 -16.71
CA GLU A 30 -15.71 -0.55 -17.65
C GLU A 30 -15.92 0.83 -17.00
N CYS A 31 -15.96 0.90 -15.66
CA CYS A 31 -16.16 2.14 -14.93
C CYS A 31 -14.94 3.08 -14.99
N ASP A 32 -15.13 4.41 -15.09
CA ASP A 32 -14.06 5.42 -15.01
C ASP A 32 -13.70 5.82 -13.56
N SER A 33 -13.71 4.88 -12.62
CA SER A 33 -13.29 5.14 -11.23
C SER A 33 -11.78 5.47 -11.14
N LYS A 34 -11.41 6.34 -10.20
CA LYS A 34 -10.01 6.64 -9.82
C LYS A 34 -9.63 6.03 -8.46
N SER A 35 -10.49 5.17 -7.92
CA SER A 35 -10.31 4.57 -6.60
C SER A 35 -9.04 3.71 -6.54
N LEU A 36 -8.38 3.68 -5.38
CA LEU A 36 -7.30 2.72 -5.12
C LEU A 36 -7.80 1.28 -5.25
N LEU A 37 -9.06 0.99 -4.90
CA LEU A 37 -9.68 -0.29 -5.18
C LEU A 37 -9.56 -0.66 -6.66
N LYS A 38 -9.99 0.21 -7.59
CA LYS A 38 -9.90 -0.10 -9.04
C LYS A 38 -8.44 -0.23 -9.50
N LYS A 39 -7.53 0.59 -8.97
CA LYS A 39 -6.09 0.52 -9.29
C LYS A 39 -5.48 -0.82 -8.88
N HIS A 40 -5.87 -1.36 -7.74
CA HIS A 40 -5.23 -2.55 -7.14
C HIS A 40 -6.03 -3.85 -7.28
N LEU A 41 -7.33 -3.82 -7.59
CA LEU A 41 -8.15 -5.01 -7.85
C LEU A 41 -7.86 -5.56 -9.25
N THR A 42 -6.71 -6.21 -9.42
CA THR A 42 -6.36 -6.89 -10.68
C THR A 42 -7.07 -8.24 -10.77
N LYS A 43 -7.19 -8.80 -11.99
CA LYS A 43 -7.75 -10.14 -12.19
C LYS A 43 -7.02 -11.21 -11.37
N GLU A 44 -5.70 -11.13 -11.30
CA GLU A 44 -4.88 -12.05 -10.52
C GLU A 44 -5.22 -12.00 -9.02
N ARG A 45 -5.31 -10.79 -8.43
CA ARG A 45 -5.69 -10.61 -7.03
C ARG A 45 -7.13 -11.02 -6.78
N PHE A 46 -8.05 -10.67 -7.68
CA PHE A 46 -9.45 -11.05 -7.59
C PHE A 46 -9.62 -12.57 -7.58
N ASP A 47 -9.04 -13.28 -8.55
CA ASP A 47 -9.12 -14.74 -8.64
C ASP A 47 -8.48 -15.44 -7.42
N LYS A 48 -7.44 -14.84 -6.84
CA LYS A 48 -6.79 -15.35 -5.62
C LYS A 48 -7.63 -15.16 -4.35
N LEU A 49 -8.52 -14.15 -4.31
CA LEU A 49 -9.20 -13.71 -3.10
C LEU A 49 -10.72 -14.02 -3.07
N LYS A 50 -11.37 -14.18 -4.23
CA LYS A 50 -12.83 -14.26 -4.33
C LYS A 50 -13.47 -15.43 -3.57
N ASP A 51 -12.74 -16.53 -3.40
CA ASP A 51 -13.20 -17.74 -2.70
C ASP A 51 -12.81 -17.78 -1.21
N LYS A 52 -12.21 -16.71 -0.67
CA LYS A 52 -11.75 -16.66 0.72
C LYS A 52 -12.79 -16.03 1.65
N THR A 53 -12.79 -16.49 2.90
CA THR A 53 -13.54 -15.91 4.02
C THR A 53 -12.63 -15.72 5.23
N THR A 54 -12.96 -14.75 6.09
CA THR A 54 -12.26 -14.63 7.38
C THR A 54 -12.58 -15.83 8.28
N PRO A 55 -11.59 -16.39 9.00
CA PRO A 55 -11.78 -17.62 9.79
C PRO A 55 -12.91 -17.57 10.83
N THR A 56 -13.07 -16.44 11.51
CA THR A 56 -14.00 -16.31 12.64
C THR A 56 -15.36 -15.77 12.20
N TYR A 57 -15.37 -14.73 11.37
CA TYR A 57 -16.57 -13.98 11.04
C TYR A 57 -17.18 -14.36 9.68
N ASN A 58 -16.48 -15.18 8.90
CA ASN A 58 -16.85 -15.55 7.53
C ASN A 58 -17.05 -14.35 6.59
N SER A 59 -16.38 -13.22 6.87
CA SER A 59 -16.45 -12.04 6.01
C SER A 59 -15.75 -12.31 4.69
N THR A 60 -16.34 -11.83 3.61
CA THR A 60 -15.92 -12.13 2.23
C THR A 60 -15.16 -10.95 1.61
N LEU A 61 -14.55 -11.18 0.43
CA LEU A 61 -14.00 -10.09 -0.36
C LEU A 61 -15.07 -9.04 -0.69
N LEU A 62 -16.32 -9.48 -0.92
CA LEU A 62 -17.43 -8.58 -1.23
C LEU A 62 -17.70 -7.61 -0.11
N ASP A 63 -17.71 -8.08 1.13
CA ASP A 63 -17.90 -7.22 2.30
C ASP A 63 -16.81 -6.14 2.39
N CYS A 64 -15.61 -6.45 1.89
CA CYS A 64 -14.52 -5.49 1.84
C CYS A 64 -14.70 -4.44 0.73
N ILE A 65 -15.08 -4.86 -0.48
CA ILE A 65 -15.02 -4.01 -1.69
C ILE A 65 -16.36 -3.44 -2.14
N ARG A 66 -17.49 -3.92 -1.59
CA ARG A 66 -18.86 -3.56 -2.02
C ARG A 66 -19.10 -2.04 -2.05
N SER A 67 -18.49 -1.30 -1.12
CA SER A 67 -18.60 0.17 -1.11
C SER A 67 -17.96 0.80 -2.34
N GLY A 68 -16.73 0.42 -2.71
CA GLY A 68 -16.06 0.94 -3.89
C GLY A 68 -16.67 0.47 -5.21
N LEU A 69 -17.27 -0.73 -5.24
CA LEU A 69 -18.03 -1.20 -6.41
C LEU A 69 -19.30 -0.37 -6.65
N LYS A 70 -20.01 0.01 -5.58
CA LYS A 70 -21.28 0.77 -5.69
C LYS A 70 -21.09 2.28 -5.79
N ASN A 71 -19.96 2.80 -5.29
CA ASN A 71 -19.66 4.23 -5.24
C ASN A 71 -18.34 4.50 -6.00
N PRO A 72 -18.38 4.60 -7.34
CA PRO A 72 -17.18 4.70 -8.17
C PRO A 72 -16.40 6.02 -7.99
N ASP A 73 -17.01 7.02 -7.34
CA ASP A 73 -16.40 8.28 -6.92
C ASP A 73 -15.54 8.17 -5.65
N SER A 74 -15.48 6.98 -5.03
CA SER A 74 -14.61 6.70 -3.88
C SER A 74 -13.13 6.98 -4.18
N GLY A 75 -12.42 7.60 -3.23
CA GLY A 75 -10.96 7.73 -3.30
C GLY A 75 -10.22 6.41 -3.06
N VAL A 76 -10.66 5.61 -2.07
CA VAL A 76 -10.04 4.33 -1.72
C VAL A 76 -10.94 3.16 -2.14
N GLY A 77 -12.13 3.02 -1.54
CA GLY A 77 -13.15 2.06 -1.97
C GLY A 77 -13.12 0.68 -1.30
N ILE A 78 -12.29 0.45 -0.28
CA ILE A 78 -12.23 -0.81 0.50
C ILE A 78 -12.37 -0.54 2.01
N TYR A 79 -13.02 -1.46 2.73
CA TYR A 79 -13.18 -1.43 4.19
C TYR A 79 -12.88 -2.81 4.77
N ALA A 80 -12.28 -2.88 5.95
CA ALA A 80 -12.12 -4.14 6.68
C ALA A 80 -13.38 -4.38 7.54
N PRO A 81 -14.22 -5.39 7.25
CA PRO A 81 -15.42 -5.68 8.05
C PRO A 81 -15.08 -6.23 9.45
N ASP A 82 -13.91 -6.84 9.59
CA ASP A 82 -13.38 -7.38 10.83
C ASP A 82 -11.83 -7.30 10.85
N PRO A 83 -11.17 -7.52 12.00
CA PRO A 83 -9.71 -7.43 12.11
C PRO A 83 -8.94 -8.47 11.29
N GLU A 84 -9.52 -9.65 11.03
CA GLU A 84 -8.88 -10.73 10.30
C GLU A 84 -8.82 -10.44 8.78
N ALA A 85 -9.71 -9.56 8.29
CA ALA A 85 -9.77 -9.16 6.89
C ALA A 85 -8.44 -8.58 6.36
N TYR A 86 -7.71 -7.82 7.18
CA TYR A 86 -6.38 -7.31 6.81
C TYR A 86 -5.37 -8.42 6.52
N SER A 87 -5.49 -9.57 7.19
CA SER A 87 -4.60 -10.72 6.98
C SER A 87 -5.12 -11.65 5.87
N THR A 88 -6.42 -11.92 5.83
CA THR A 88 -7.04 -12.81 4.83
C THR A 88 -6.97 -12.22 3.42
N PHE A 89 -7.16 -10.90 3.29
CA PHE A 89 -7.18 -10.16 2.03
C PHE A 89 -5.97 -9.22 1.89
N SER A 90 -4.84 -9.55 2.52
CA SER A 90 -3.62 -8.73 2.52
C SER A 90 -3.14 -8.40 1.10
N ASP A 91 -3.29 -9.33 0.14
CA ASP A 91 -2.90 -9.14 -1.26
C ASP A 91 -3.55 -7.91 -1.94
N ILE A 92 -4.68 -7.42 -1.42
CA ILE A 92 -5.32 -6.17 -1.85
C ILE A 92 -5.19 -5.04 -0.82
N PHE A 93 -5.25 -5.33 0.48
CA PHE A 93 -5.10 -4.31 1.52
C PHE A 93 -3.70 -3.72 1.56
N ASP A 94 -2.64 -4.54 1.58
CA ASP A 94 -1.26 -4.07 1.70
C ASP A 94 -0.89 -3.06 0.61
N PRO A 95 -1.06 -3.34 -0.69
CA PRO A 95 -0.69 -2.38 -1.71
C PRO A 95 -1.57 -1.12 -1.69
N ILE A 96 -2.85 -1.21 -1.28
CA ILE A 96 -3.70 -0.02 -1.11
C ILE A 96 -3.24 0.82 0.08
N ILE A 97 -2.85 0.19 1.18
CA ILE A 97 -2.30 0.85 2.38
C ILE A 97 -1.00 1.55 2.01
N GLU A 98 -0.09 0.88 1.30
CA GLU A 98 1.18 1.46 0.84
C GLU A 98 0.96 2.67 -0.09
N ASP A 99 0.04 2.56 -1.05
CA ASP A 99 -0.32 3.67 -1.97
C ASP A 99 -0.95 4.84 -1.22
N TYR A 100 -1.88 4.56 -0.32
CA TYR A 100 -2.57 5.61 0.43
C TYR A 100 -1.66 6.32 1.44
N HIS A 101 -0.79 5.57 2.11
CA HIS A 101 0.03 6.07 3.22
C HIS A 101 1.45 6.47 2.81
N GLY A 102 1.86 6.33 1.55
CA GLY A 102 3.22 6.64 1.10
C GLY A 102 4.25 5.62 1.57
N THR A 103 5.49 5.74 1.08
CA THR A 103 6.52 4.72 1.30
C THR A 103 7.65 5.23 2.20
N TYR A 104 8.04 4.40 3.18
CA TYR A 104 9.27 4.60 3.95
C TYR A 104 10.40 3.75 3.37
N PHE A 105 11.48 4.40 2.97
CA PHE A 105 12.69 3.78 2.46
C PHE A 105 13.79 3.85 3.52
N PRO A 106 14.09 2.76 4.25
CA PRO A 106 15.28 2.71 5.09
C PRO A 106 16.53 2.77 4.21
N LEU A 107 17.56 3.53 4.61
CA LEU A 107 18.84 3.52 3.87
C LEU A 107 19.58 2.19 4.01
N CYS A 108 19.40 1.48 5.13
CA CYS A 108 19.94 0.15 5.30
C CYS A 108 19.20 -0.85 4.40
N GLY A 109 19.92 -1.49 3.47
CA GLY A 109 19.32 -2.42 2.50
C GLY A 109 18.69 -1.75 1.29
N MET A 110 18.79 -0.43 1.13
CA MET A 110 18.35 0.26 -0.08
C MET A 110 19.24 -0.10 -1.27
N GLU A 111 18.63 -0.48 -2.39
CA GLU A 111 19.33 -0.67 -3.66
C GLU A 111 20.03 0.61 -4.11
N LYS A 112 21.26 0.49 -4.62
CA LYS A 112 22.11 1.65 -4.94
C LYS A 112 21.54 2.54 -6.05
N ASP A 113 20.90 1.93 -7.04
CA ASP A 113 20.24 2.67 -8.12
C ASP A 113 19.07 3.51 -7.58
N LYS A 114 18.30 2.96 -6.62
CA LYS A 114 17.21 3.69 -5.98
C LYS A 114 17.73 4.82 -5.10
N GLN A 115 18.81 4.57 -4.36
CA GLN A 115 19.47 5.60 -3.56
C GLN A 115 19.94 6.77 -4.43
N GLN A 116 20.56 6.49 -5.58
CA GLN A 116 21.05 7.51 -6.50
C GLN A 116 19.88 8.28 -7.16
N GLU A 117 18.81 7.60 -7.60
CA GLU A 117 17.60 8.25 -8.14
C GLU A 117 17.03 9.29 -7.17
N LEU A 118 16.93 8.95 -5.89
CA LEU A 118 16.39 9.86 -4.87
C LEU A 118 17.31 11.05 -4.57
N ILE A 119 18.63 10.86 -4.63
CA ILE A 119 19.62 11.94 -4.50
C ILE A 119 19.54 12.88 -5.70
N ASP A 120 19.52 12.33 -6.92
CA ASP A 120 19.44 13.11 -8.17
C ASP A 120 18.13 13.88 -8.30
N SER A 121 17.05 13.35 -7.72
CA SER A 121 15.75 14.02 -7.63
C SER A 121 15.68 15.09 -6.53
N HIS A 122 16.78 15.34 -5.81
CA HIS A 122 16.86 16.23 -4.65
C HIS A 122 15.91 15.87 -3.50
N LEU A 123 15.48 14.62 -3.41
CA LEU A 123 14.57 14.14 -2.36
C LEU A 123 15.33 13.54 -1.18
N LEU A 124 16.47 12.88 -1.43
CA LEU A 124 17.29 12.22 -0.41
C LEU A 124 18.59 12.98 -0.15
N PHE A 125 19.01 12.99 1.11
CA PHE A 125 20.29 13.54 1.56
C PHE A 125 21.48 12.69 1.12
N LYS A 126 22.63 13.34 0.88
CA LYS A 126 23.86 12.68 0.45
C LYS A 126 24.65 12.12 1.63
N GLU A 127 25.31 10.99 1.42
CA GLU A 127 26.32 10.49 2.35
C GLU A 127 27.60 11.33 2.29
N GLY A 128 28.33 11.42 3.40
CA GLY A 128 29.72 11.87 3.40
C GLY A 128 29.95 13.38 3.51
N ASP A 129 29.00 14.13 4.09
CA ASP A 129 29.26 15.52 4.44
C ASP A 129 30.40 15.61 5.47
N ARG A 130 31.45 16.39 5.14
CA ARG A 130 32.66 16.50 5.96
C ARG A 130 32.38 17.14 7.33
N PHE A 131 31.44 18.08 7.40
CA PHE A 131 31.09 18.75 8.65
C PHE A 131 30.34 17.81 9.59
N LEU A 132 29.38 17.04 9.07
CA LEU A 132 28.65 16.02 9.85
C LEU A 132 29.57 14.88 10.31
N LYS A 133 30.57 14.53 9.49
CA LYS A 133 31.60 13.55 9.86
C LYS A 133 32.46 14.04 11.02
N ASP A 134 32.98 15.27 10.94
CA ASP A 134 33.82 15.86 11.98
C ASP A 134 33.03 16.09 13.28
N ALA A 135 31.72 16.39 13.18
CA ALA A 135 30.80 16.46 14.31
C ALA A 135 30.42 15.10 14.91
N LYS A 136 30.86 13.98 14.31
CA LYS A 136 30.48 12.60 14.70
C LYS A 136 28.97 12.33 14.61
N ALA A 137 28.24 13.07 13.77
CA ALA A 137 26.82 12.91 13.51
C ALA A 137 26.50 11.72 12.58
N THR A 138 27.48 11.30 11.77
CA THR A 138 27.34 10.15 10.84
C THR A 138 27.78 8.80 11.41
N ARG A 139 27.90 8.67 12.75
CA ARG A 139 28.27 7.39 13.38
C ARG A 139 27.27 6.29 13.03
N TYR A 140 27.77 5.08 12.78
CA TYR A 140 26.98 3.89 12.44
C TYR A 140 26.17 3.98 11.14
N TRP A 141 26.55 4.87 10.22
CA TRP A 141 25.89 4.99 8.93
C TRP A 141 25.86 3.65 8.15
N PRO A 142 24.75 3.28 7.47
CA PRO A 142 23.45 3.97 7.37
C PRO A 142 22.40 3.49 8.39
N THR A 143 22.80 2.78 9.45
CA THR A 143 21.86 2.18 10.42
C THR A 143 20.94 3.23 11.04
N GLY A 144 19.64 2.97 11.02
CA GLY A 144 18.61 3.86 11.58
C GLY A 144 18.26 5.07 10.72
N ARG A 145 18.85 5.22 9.52
CA ARG A 145 18.56 6.32 8.60
C ARG A 145 17.49 5.91 7.60
N GLY A 146 16.65 6.86 7.21
CA GLY A 146 15.61 6.61 6.22
C GLY A 146 15.01 7.88 5.66
N ILE A 147 14.15 7.68 4.67
CA ILE A 147 13.30 8.72 4.13
C ILE A 147 11.87 8.19 3.97
N TYR A 148 10.90 8.93 4.48
CA TYR A 148 9.51 8.78 4.09
C TYR A 148 9.21 9.74 2.94
N ILE A 149 8.47 9.27 1.94
CA ILE A 149 8.03 10.08 0.79
C ILE A 149 6.57 9.75 0.51
N ASN A 150 5.72 10.77 0.41
CA ASN A 150 4.37 10.58 -0.10
C ASN A 150 4.35 10.48 -1.64
N ASP A 151 3.28 9.95 -2.21
CA ASP A 151 3.20 9.69 -3.65
C ASP A 151 3.35 10.93 -4.54
N ASN A 152 2.82 12.06 -4.06
CA ASN A 152 2.94 13.34 -4.75
C ASN A 152 4.37 13.91 -4.73
N ARG A 153 5.28 13.28 -3.97
CA ARG A 153 6.66 13.72 -3.73
C ARG A 153 6.74 15.19 -3.28
N ASN A 154 5.72 15.64 -2.56
CA ASN A 154 5.58 17.00 -2.05
C ASN A 154 5.61 17.05 -0.52
N PHE A 155 5.61 15.90 0.15
CA PHE A 155 5.82 15.77 1.58
C PHE A 155 6.80 14.64 1.88
N LEU A 156 7.88 14.96 2.58
CA LEU A 156 8.98 14.05 2.88
C LEU A 156 9.39 14.17 4.34
N VAL A 157 9.89 13.07 4.91
CA VAL A 157 10.50 13.08 6.24
C VAL A 157 11.85 12.39 6.16
N TRP A 158 12.93 13.11 6.44
CA TRP A 158 14.25 12.51 6.65
C TRP A 158 14.38 12.08 8.10
N VAL A 159 14.89 10.86 8.29
CA VAL A 159 15.07 10.26 9.60
C VAL A 159 16.56 10.05 9.87
N ASN A 160 17.04 10.62 10.98
CA ASN A 160 18.39 10.47 11.53
C ASN A 160 19.55 10.90 10.63
N GLU A 161 19.38 12.03 9.93
CA GLU A 161 20.42 12.68 9.13
C GLU A 161 21.31 13.56 10.04
N GLU A 162 21.21 14.89 9.98
CA GLU A 162 21.81 15.83 10.93
C GLU A 162 21.00 15.90 12.24
N ASP A 163 19.69 15.99 12.10
CA ASP A 163 18.70 15.93 13.18
C ASP A 163 17.96 14.58 13.19
N HIS A 164 17.27 14.28 14.28
CA HIS A 164 16.44 13.08 14.37
C HIS A 164 15.35 13.03 13.29
N VAL A 165 14.72 14.18 13.02
CA VAL A 165 13.62 14.32 12.07
C VAL A 165 13.75 15.64 11.34
N ARG A 166 13.70 15.61 10.01
CA ARG A 166 13.48 16.78 9.17
C ARG A 166 12.22 16.57 8.33
N ILE A 167 11.21 17.39 8.58
CA ILE A 167 9.93 17.36 7.87
C ILE A 167 9.98 18.40 6.76
N ILE A 168 9.67 17.98 5.54
CA ILE A 168 9.79 18.80 4.33
C ILE A 168 8.44 18.77 3.61
N SER A 169 7.81 19.93 3.47
CA SER A 169 6.67 20.17 2.56
C SER A 169 7.18 21.04 1.42
N MET A 170 6.89 20.67 0.17
CA MET A 170 7.40 21.37 -1.00
C MET A 170 6.51 21.20 -2.21
N GLU A 171 6.25 22.28 -2.94
CA GLU A 171 5.59 22.20 -4.25
C GLU A 171 6.32 23.06 -5.29
N LYS A 172 6.00 22.85 -6.57
CA LYS A 172 6.48 23.76 -7.63
C LYS A 172 5.72 25.08 -7.55
N GLY A 173 6.43 26.19 -7.70
CA GLY A 173 5.85 27.53 -7.63
C GLY A 173 6.14 28.19 -6.28
N GLY A 174 5.27 29.11 -5.86
CA GLY A 174 5.49 29.93 -4.67
C GLY A 174 4.25 30.12 -3.79
N ASN A 175 3.29 29.19 -3.83
CA ASN A 175 2.09 29.26 -3.01
C ASN A 175 2.36 28.75 -1.58
N LEU A 176 3.00 29.60 -0.78
CA LEU A 176 3.38 29.27 0.60
C LEU A 176 2.20 28.82 1.48
N GLY A 177 0.95 29.17 1.16
CA GLY A 177 -0.20 28.75 1.95
C GLY A 177 -0.63 27.30 1.73
N ALA A 178 -0.24 26.69 0.62
CA ALA A 178 -0.51 25.28 0.32
C ALA A 178 0.63 24.34 0.74
N VAL A 179 1.82 24.92 1.02
CA VAL A 179 3.02 24.24 1.54
C VAL A 179 3.01 24.21 3.06
#